data_AF-A0A9D9T6W9-F1
#
_entry.id   AF-A0A9D9T6W9-F1
#
_cell.length_a   1.000
_cell.length_b   1.000
_cell.length_c   1.000
_cell.angle_alpha   90.00
_cell.angle_beta   90.00
_cell.angle_gamma   90.00
#
_symmetry.space_group_name_H-M   'P 1'
#
loop_
_entity.id
_entity.type
_entity.pdbx_description
1 polymer ?
#
loop_
_entity_poly.entity_id
_entity_poly.type
_entity_poly.pdbx_seq_one_letter_code
_entity_poly.pdbx_strand_id
1 'polypeptide(L)' 'MFRKLRIALSLKDDDIIEIMKLADMRIGKAELGSFFRDPRHNNYRPCKDQFLRNFIRGLHIKHG' A
#
# COMPACT_ATOMS: atom_id res chain seq x y z
N MET A 1 4.35 -4.68 -8.62
CA MET A 1 4.68 -5.55 -7.48
C MET A 1 3.57 -5.58 -6.42
N PHE A 2 3.17 -4.43 -5.88
CA PHE A 2 2.14 -4.31 -4.82
C PHE A 2 0.80 -5.04 -5.11
N ARG A 3 0.33 -4.96 -6.36
CA ARG A 3 -0.90 -5.63 -6.79
C ARG A 3 -0.83 -7.17 -6.62
N LYS A 4 0.36 -7.76 -6.76
CA LYS A 4 0.61 -9.19 -6.52
C LYS A 4 0.60 -9.53 -5.02
N LEU A 5 1.18 -8.68 -4.18
CA LEU A 5 1.18 -8.85 -2.71
C LEU A 5 -0.24 -8.76 -2.13
N ARG A 6 -1.05 -7.81 -2.63
CA ARG A 6 -2.47 -7.70 -2.29
C ARG A 6 -3.22 -9.01 -2.55
N ILE A 7 -3.00 -9.61 -3.73
CA ILE A 7 -3.63 -10.88 -4.11
C ILE A 7 -3.09 -12.03 -3.28
N ALA A 8 -1.77 -12.12 -3.09
CA ALA A 8 -1.12 -13.18 -2.33
C ALA A 8 -1.56 -13.20 -0.84
N LEU A 9 -1.83 -12.03 -0.27
CA LEU A 9 -2.27 -11.87 1.12
C LEU A 9 -3.80 -11.69 1.25
N SER A 10 -4.56 -11.79 0.14
CA SER A 10 -6.01 -11.54 0.09
C SER A 10 -6.45 -10.23 0.80
N LEU A 11 -5.64 -9.18 0.71
CA LEU A 11 -5.92 -7.90 1.38
C LEU A 11 -6.91 -7.06 0.58
N LYS A 12 -7.90 -6.49 1.28
CA LYS A 12 -8.78 -5.44 0.72
C LYS A 12 -8.10 -4.08 0.87
N ASP A 13 -8.66 -3.08 0.19
CA ASP A 13 -8.14 -1.70 0.27
C ASP A 13 -8.16 -1.17 1.70
N ASP A 14 -9.21 -1.51 2.47
CA ASP A 14 -9.31 -1.17 3.90
C ASP A 14 -8.21 -1.85 4.73
N ASP A 15 -7.90 -3.13 4.47
CA ASP A 15 -6.84 -3.84 5.19
C ASP A 15 -5.47 -3.17 4.96
N ILE A 16 -5.21 -2.74 3.72
CA ILE A 16 -3.97 -2.03 3.39
C ILE A 16 -3.95 -0.68 4.09
N ILE A 17 -5.05 0.07 4.11
CA ILE A 17 -5.13 1.36 4.82
C ILE A 17 -4.87 1.17 6.32
N GLU A 18 -5.42 0.14 6.94
CA GLU A 18 -5.17 -0.18 8.34
C GLU A 18 -3.69 -0.54 8.59
N ILE A 19 -3.11 -1.40 7.75
CA ILE A 19 -1.69 -1.77 7.85
C ILE A 19 -0.80 -0.52 7.74
N MET A 20 -1.10 0.38 6.81
CA MET A 20 -0.34 1.62 6.64
C MET A 20 -0.50 2.55 7.85
N LYS A 21 -1.71 2.61 8.43
CA LYS A 21 -2.01 3.40 9.63
C LYS A 21 -1.21 2.91 10.84
N LEU A 22 -0.99 1.60 10.98
CA LEU A 22 -0.14 1.03 12.03
C LEU A 22 1.32 1.48 11.93
N ALA A 23 1.79 1.77 10.72
CA ALA A 23 3.14 2.30 10.47
C ALA A 23 3.20 3.84 10.47
N ASP A 24 2.23 4.50 11.11
CA ASP A 24 2.07 5.96 11.16
C ASP A 24 1.88 6.62 9.79
N MET A 25 1.48 5.85 8.77
CA MET A 25 1.23 6.35 7.42
C MET A 25 -0.26 6.40 7.13
N ARG A 26 -0.83 7.61 7.15
CA ARG A 26 -2.24 7.83 6.79
C ARG A 26 -2.36 7.97 5.27
N ILE A 27 -3.16 7.11 4.67
CA ILE A 27 -3.47 7.08 3.24
C ILE A 27 -4.97 6.86 3.05
N GLY A 28 -5.58 7.60 2.12
CA GLY A 28 -6.98 7.41 1.72
C GLY A 28 -7.14 6.43 0.55
N LYS A 29 -8.37 5.94 0.32
CA LYS A 29 -8.72 5.05 -0.81
C LYS A 29 -8.33 5.62 -2.18
N ALA A 30 -8.51 6.92 -2.37
CA ALA A 30 -8.16 7.60 -3.64
C ALA A 30 -6.65 7.60 -3.90
N GLU A 31 -5.85 7.88 -2.87
CA GLU A 31 -4.39 7.79 -2.96
C GLU A 31 -3.94 6.34 -3.17
N LEU A 32 -4.55 5.39 -2.48
CA LEU A 32 -4.25 3.96 -2.63
C LEU A 32 -4.50 3.49 -4.07
N GLY A 33 -5.64 3.86 -4.64
CA GLY A 33 -5.96 3.59 -6.04
C GLY A 33 -4.94 4.17 -7.01
N SER A 34 -4.31 5.31 -6.70
CA SER A 34 -3.27 5.92 -7.54
C SER A 34 -1.99 5.09 -7.61
N PHE A 35 -1.60 4.41 -6.53
CA PHE A 35 -0.43 3.50 -6.50
C PHE A 35 -0.66 2.21 -7.28
N PHE A 36 -1.93 1.81 -7.41
CA PHE A 36 -2.30 0.66 -8.21
C PHE A 36 -2.48 0.97 -9.69
N ARG A 37 -2.54 2.23 -10.14
CA ARG A 37 -2.73 2.57 -11.57
C ARG A 37 -1.53 2.14 -12.43
N ASP A 38 -1.81 1.98 -13.72
CA ASP A 38 -0.84 1.52 -14.70
C ASP A 38 0.34 2.50 -14.81
N PRO A 39 1.59 2.02 -14.78
CA PRO A 39 2.79 2.88 -14.83
C PRO A 39 2.94 3.69 -16.11
N ARG A 40 2.16 3.36 -17.15
CA ARG A 40 2.16 4.05 -18.45
C ARG A 40 1.27 5.29 -18.49
N HIS A 41 0.53 5.61 -17.42
CA HIS A 41 -0.29 6.82 -17.36
C HIS A 41 0.55 8.04 -16.97
N ASN A 42 0.34 9.19 -17.63
CA ASN A 42 1.06 10.46 -17.34
C ASN A 42 0.99 10.94 -15.87
N ASN A 43 0.00 10.47 -15.09
CA ASN A 43 -0.13 10.78 -13.65
C ASN A 43 0.35 9.64 -12.73
N TYR A 44 1.13 8.69 -13.25
CA TYR A 44 1.71 7.62 -12.44
C TYR A 44 2.72 8.22 -11.45
N ARG A 45 2.44 8.07 -10.16
CA ARG A 45 3.43 8.33 -9.12
C ARG A 45 4.10 7.00 -8.79
N PRO A 46 5.43 6.88 -8.95
CA PRO A 46 6.11 5.67 -8.52
C PRO A 46 5.80 5.43 -7.05
N CYS A 47 5.49 4.17 -6.74
CA CYS A 47 5.34 3.73 -5.36
C CYS A 47 6.69 3.98 -4.68
N LYS A 48 6.79 5.07 -3.91
CA LYS A 48 8.04 5.50 -3.28
C LYS A 48 8.49 4.41 -2.32
N ASP A 49 9.80 4.19 -2.17
CA ASP A 49 10.34 3.24 -1.20
C ASP A 49 9.78 3.43 0.22
N GLN A 50 9.40 4.66 0.57
CA GLN A 50 8.74 4.97 1.83
C GLN A 50 7.42 4.21 2.03
N PHE A 51 6.64 4.05 0.97
CA PHE A 51 5.37 3.32 1.01
C PHE A 51 5.59 1.84 1.30
N LEU A 52 6.58 1.23 0.64
CA LEU A 52 6.92 -0.18 0.83
C LEU A 52 7.49 -0.43 2.24
N ARG A 53 8.39 0.46 2.72
CA ARG A 53 8.93 0.38 4.09
C ARG A 53 7.84 0.46 5.15
N ASN A 54 6.91 1.42 5.00
CA ASN A 54 5.81 1.58 5.94
C ASN A 54 4.85 0.39 5.87
N PHE A 55 4.58 -0.16 4.68
CA PHE A 55 3.75 -1.36 4.54
C PHE A 55 4.37 -2.58 5.23
N ILE A 56 5.67 -2.84 5.04
CA ILE A 56 6.37 -3.96 5.71
C ILE A 56 6.38 -3.75 7.23
N ARG A 57 6.65 -2.52 7.69
CA ARG A 57 6.61 -2.17 9.12
C ARG A 57 5.21 -2.39 9.71
N GLY A 58 4.17 -1.98 9.00
CA GLY A 58 2.77 -2.18 9.40
C GLY A 58 2.39 -3.66 9.45
N LEU A 59 2.85 -4.46 8.48
CA LEU A 59 2.67 -5.91 8.50
C LEU A 59 3.34 -6.56 9.71
N HIS A 60 4.56 -6.13 10.04
CA HIS A 60 5.28 -6.62 11.21
C HIS A 60 4.55 -6.25 12.51
N ILE A 61 3.95 -5.06 12.61
CA ILE A 61 3.14 -4.67 13.79
C ILE A 61 1.83 -5.46 13.86
N LYS A 62 1.19 -5.76 12.71
CA LYS A 62 -0.08 -6.49 12.67
C LYS A 62 0.06 -7.98 12.99
N HIS A 63 1.21 -8.57 12.71
CA HIS A 63 1.47 -10.01 12.85
C HIS A 63 2.57 -10.37 13.87
N GLY A 64 3.20 -9.37 14.49
CA GLY A 64 4.23 -9.50 15.51
C GLY A 64 3.67 -9.49 16.93
#